data_AF-A0A7C7CM57-F1
#
_entry.id   AF-A0A7C7CM57-F1
#
_cell.length_a   1.000
_cell.length_b   1.000
_cell.length_c   1.000
_cell.angle_alpha   90.00
_cell.angle_beta   90.00
_cell.angle_gamma   90.00
#
_symmetry.space_group_name_H-M   'P 1'
#
loop_
_entity.id
_entity.type
_entity.pdbx_description
1 polymer ?
#
loop_
_entity_poly.entity_id
_entity_poly.type
_entity_poly.pdbx_seq_one_letter_code
_entity_poly.pdbx_strand_id
1 'polypeptide(L)'
;MKKLSFILLFSILFSQVSFNGNTETRIGESRTGFYYNETLINTHLQYGDFNNWLQFEFSDPPELGRSLNGLRKLRLEYNRGDLAINLGDLYEIWGRGIVLNSIDDQPLDRDTGIRGISINYNAHPF
;
A
#
# COMPACT_ATOMS: atom_id res chain seq x y z
N MET A 1 -18.97 30.36 -20.77
CA MET A 1 -19.36 30.26 -19.34
C MET A 1 -19.51 28.82 -18.85
N LYS A 2 -20.31 27.95 -19.49
CA LYS A 2 -20.48 26.54 -19.08
C LYS A 2 -19.16 25.74 -18.99
N LYS A 3 -18.26 25.90 -19.97
CA LYS A 3 -16.94 25.22 -19.99
C LYS A 3 -16.03 25.63 -18.82
N LEU A 4 -16.07 26.91 -18.43
CA LEU A 4 -15.26 27.43 -17.33
C LEU A 4 -15.77 26.92 -15.96
N SER A 5 -17.10 26.86 -15.79
CA SER A 5 -17.72 26.29 -14.60
C SER A 5 -17.39 24.80 -14.44
N PHE A 6 -17.33 24.04 -15.55
CA PHE A 6 -16.94 22.64 -15.52
C PHE A 6 -15.49 22.44 -15.05
N ILE A 7 -14.56 23.27 -15.55
CA ILE A 7 -13.15 23.24 -15.14
C ILE A 7 -12.98 23.59 -13.66
N LEU A 8 -13.72 24.58 -13.15
CA LEU A 8 -13.74 24.96 -11.74
C LEU A 8 -14.30 23.85 -10.84
N LEU A 9 -15.39 23.20 -11.25
CA LEU A 9 -15.97 22.09 -10.49
C LEU A 9 -14.99 20.91 -10.39
N PHE A 10 -14.32 20.60 -11.50
CA PHE A 10 -13.32 19.54 -11.56
C PHE A 10 -12.13 19.84 -10.64
N SER A 11 -11.59 21.06 -10.67
CA SER A 11 -10.45 21.44 -9.83
C SER A 11 -10.75 21.41 -8.32
N ILE A 12 -11.98 21.77 -7.90
CA ILE A 12 -12.40 21.65 -6.49
C ILE A 12 -12.45 20.19 -6.02
N LEU A 13 -12.93 19.27 -6.87
CA LEU A 13 -12.99 17.85 -6.54
C LEU A 13 -11.58 17.23 -6.42
N PHE A 14 -10.66 17.58 -7.31
CA PHE A 14 -9.29 17.05 -7.28
C PHE A 14 -8.42 17.63 -6.16
N SER A 15 -8.69 18.84 -5.69
CA SER A 15 -7.97 19.48 -4.57
C SER A 15 -8.04 18.66 -3.26
N GLN A 16 -9.08 17.83 -3.12
CA GLN A 16 -9.29 17.00 -1.94
C GLN A 16 -8.53 15.67 -1.98
N VAL A 17 -7.90 15.34 -3.11
CA VAL A 17 -7.14 14.10 -3.31
C VAL A 17 -5.66 14.40 -3.13
N SER A 18 -5.04 13.75 -2.16
CA SER A 18 -3.59 13.72 -2.00
C SER A 18 -3.04 12.44 -2.62
N PHE A 19 -1.99 12.56 -3.43
CA PHE A 19 -1.27 11.44 -4.00
C PHE A 19 0.21 11.56 -3.65
N ASN A 20 0.76 10.50 -3.06
CA ASN A 20 2.18 10.35 -2.82
C ASN A 20 2.61 8.97 -3.36
N GLY A 21 3.88 8.83 -3.72
CA GLY A 21 4.42 7.55 -4.10
C GLY A 21 5.93 7.60 -4.10
N ASN A 22 6.53 6.42 -4.12
CA ASN A 22 7.95 6.24 -4.36
C ASN A 22 8.17 5.12 -5.36
N THR A 23 9.30 5.19 -6.04
CA THR A 23 9.80 4.11 -6.87
C THR A 23 11.16 3.72 -6.34
N GLU A 24 11.34 2.44 -6.08
CA GLU A 24 12.61 1.86 -5.64
C GLU A 24 13.07 0.86 -6.68
N THR A 25 14.28 1.04 -7.20
CA THR A 25 14.89 0.11 -8.15
C THR A 25 16.15 -0.45 -7.54
N ARG A 26 16.27 -1.79 -7.53
CA ARG A 26 17.40 -2.53 -6.99
C ARG A 26 18.03 -3.35 -8.10
N ILE A 27 19.31 -3.11 -8.36
CA ILE A 27 20.06 -3.77 -9.42
C ILE A 27 21.41 -4.15 -8.84
N GLY A 28 21.82 -5.40 -9.04
CA GLY A 28 23.11 -5.87 -8.58
C GLY A 28 23.58 -7.07 -9.38
N GLU A 29 24.91 -7.24 -9.39
CA GLU A 29 25.59 -8.38 -10.00
C GLU A 29 26.70 -8.86 -9.06
N SER A 30 26.80 -10.17 -8.90
CA SER A 30 27.84 -10.88 -8.15
C SER A 30 28.90 -11.41 -9.08
N ARG A 31 30.15 -11.52 -8.58
CA ARG A 31 31.25 -12.20 -9.26
C ARG A 31 30.96 -13.66 -9.62
N THR A 32 29.98 -14.27 -8.96
CA THR A 32 29.53 -15.64 -9.21
C THR A 32 28.50 -15.76 -10.35
N GLY A 33 28.13 -14.64 -11.00
CA GLY A 33 27.14 -14.60 -12.07
C GLY A 33 25.69 -14.47 -11.61
N PHE A 34 25.45 -14.29 -10.30
CA PHE A 34 24.13 -13.93 -9.79
C PHE A 34 23.86 -12.46 -10.11
N TYR A 35 22.72 -12.16 -10.73
CA TYR A 35 22.27 -10.80 -10.96
C TYR A 35 20.80 -10.69 -10.62
N TYR A 36 20.36 -9.49 -10.27
CA TYR A 36 18.96 -9.18 -10.00
C TYR A 36 18.61 -7.79 -10.52
N ASN A 37 17.34 -7.63 -10.88
CA ASN A 37 16.77 -6.37 -11.30
C ASN A 37 15.31 -6.31 -10.84
N GLU A 38 15.08 -5.49 -9.82
CA GLU A 38 13.77 -5.32 -9.22
C GLU A 38 13.38 -3.86 -9.24
N THR A 39 12.12 -3.59 -9.55
CA THR A 39 11.54 -2.26 -9.42
C THR A 39 10.21 -2.37 -8.67
N LEU A 40 10.12 -1.63 -7.57
CA LEU A 40 8.92 -1.47 -6.77
C LEU A 40 8.36 -0.08 -6.99
N ILE A 41 7.06 0.00 -7.21
CA ILE A 41 6.32 1.27 -7.33
C ILE A 41 5.27 1.27 -6.24
N ASN A 42 5.49 2.10 -5.23
CA ASN A 42 4.60 2.29 -4.11
C ASN A 42 3.77 3.55 -4.35
N THR A 43 2.45 3.44 -4.20
CA THR A 43 1.55 4.58 -4.31
C THR A 43 0.61 4.65 -3.13
N HIS A 44 0.34 5.87 -2.70
CA HIS A 44 -0.50 6.25 -1.60
C HIS A 44 -1.48 7.32 -2.05
N LEU A 45 -2.78 7.01 -1.98
CA LEU A 45 -3.87 7.90 -2.35
C LEU A 45 -4.70 8.18 -1.10
N GLN A 46 -4.91 9.45 -0.76
CA GLN A 46 -5.75 9.87 0.35
C GLN A 46 -6.85 10.79 -0.14
N TYR A 47 -8.08 10.51 0.25
CA TYR A 47 -9.25 11.33 -0.04
C TYR A 47 -10.18 11.37 1.17
N GLY A 48 -10.12 12.46 1.95
CA GLY A 48 -10.85 12.58 3.21
C GLY A 48 -10.49 11.44 4.19
N ASP A 49 -11.51 10.69 4.59
CA ASP A 49 -11.41 9.52 5.50
C ASP A 49 -10.90 8.26 4.80
N PHE A 50 -10.76 8.27 3.46
CA PHE A 50 -10.28 7.14 2.68
C PHE A 50 -8.78 7.20 2.47
N ASN A 51 -8.13 6.05 2.64
CA ASN A 51 -6.73 5.85 2.32
C ASN A 51 -6.57 4.61 1.42
N ASN A 52 -5.68 4.67 0.44
CA ASN A 52 -5.36 3.56 -0.41
C ASN A 52 -3.86 3.42 -0.58
N TRP A 53 -3.38 2.19 -0.43
CA TRP A 53 -2.03 1.78 -0.74
C TRP A 53 -2.04 0.77 -1.87
N LEU A 54 -1.17 0.97 -2.85
CA LEU A 54 -0.88 0.02 -3.92
C LEU A 54 0.63 -0.15 -4.01
N GLN A 55 1.05 -1.38 -4.27
CA GLN A 55 2.44 -1.69 -4.59
C GLN A 55 2.47 -2.56 -5.83
N PHE A 56 3.16 -2.08 -6.86
CA PHE A 56 3.52 -2.87 -8.02
C PHE A 56 4.97 -3.32 -7.89
N GLU A 57 5.26 -4.55 -8.30
CA GLU A 57 6.61 -5.09 -8.35
C GLU A 57 6.87 -5.66 -9.74
N PHE A 58 8.07 -5.38 -10.25
CA PHE A 58 8.62 -5.92 -11.48
C PHE A 58 10.02 -6.46 -11.18
N SER A 59 10.12 -7.76 -10.95
CA SER A 59 11.31 -8.45 -10.46
C SER A 59 11.56 -9.71 -11.29
N ASP A 60 12.38 -9.60 -12.35
CA ASP A 60 12.76 -10.73 -13.20
C ASP A 60 14.21 -10.59 -13.70
N PRO A 61 15.20 -11.19 -13.00
CA PRO A 61 15.09 -12.00 -11.77
C PRO A 61 15.08 -11.15 -10.47
N PRO A 62 14.41 -11.63 -9.40
CA PRO A 62 14.42 -10.98 -8.09
C PRO A 62 15.74 -11.17 -7.34
N GLU A 63 16.01 -10.29 -6.36
CA GLU A 63 17.12 -10.40 -5.41
C GLU A 63 16.88 -11.58 -4.46
N LEU A 64 15.67 -11.67 -3.93
CA LEU A 64 15.21 -12.74 -3.04
C LEU A 64 13.76 -13.09 -3.35
N GLY A 65 13.43 -14.37 -3.22
CA GLY A 65 12.05 -14.83 -3.34
C GLY A 65 11.61 -15.20 -4.74
N ARG A 66 10.34 -14.94 -5.05
CA ARG A 66 9.71 -15.30 -6.33
C ARG A 66 9.62 -14.10 -7.25
N SER A 67 9.80 -14.31 -8.54
CA SER A 67 9.59 -13.24 -9.53
C SER A 67 8.13 -12.80 -9.54
N LEU A 68 7.91 -11.49 -9.55
CA LEU A 68 6.59 -10.89 -9.63
C LEU A 68 6.61 -9.73 -10.62
N ASN A 69 5.62 -9.70 -11.51
CA ASN A 69 5.48 -8.66 -12.54
C ASN A 69 4.02 -8.18 -12.54
N GLY A 70 3.65 -7.33 -11.58
CA GLY A 70 2.29 -6.84 -11.44
C GLY A 70 1.98 -6.25 -10.06
N LEU A 71 0.69 -6.27 -9.70
CA LEU A 71 0.21 -5.77 -8.41
C LEU A 71 0.57 -6.77 -7.30
N ARG A 72 1.51 -6.39 -6.45
CA ARG A 72 1.91 -7.14 -5.26
C ARG A 72 0.93 -6.90 -4.12
N LYS A 73 0.67 -5.63 -3.80
CA LYS A 73 -0.15 -5.24 -2.64
C LYS A 73 -1.24 -4.24 -2.97
N LEU A 74 -2.37 -4.40 -2.31
CA LEU A 74 -3.53 -3.51 -2.37
C LEU A 74 -4.12 -3.40 -0.96
N ARG A 75 -4.25 -2.19 -0.44
CA ARG A 75 -4.96 -1.92 0.81
C ARG A 75 -5.87 -0.72 0.63
N LEU A 76 -7.11 -0.85 1.05
CA LEU A 76 -8.14 0.19 1.08
C LEU A 76 -8.55 0.37 2.53
N GLU A 77 -8.49 1.60 3.02
CA GLU A 77 -8.80 1.96 4.39
C GLU A 77 -9.86 3.05 4.40
N TYR A 78 -10.77 2.95 5.34
CA TYR A 78 -11.75 3.99 5.66
C TYR A 78 -11.75 4.19 7.16
N ASN A 79 -11.33 5.37 7.59
CA ASN A 79 -11.18 5.71 9.01
C ASN A 79 -11.99 6.97 9.32
N ARG A 80 -13.09 6.83 10.04
CA ARG A 80 -13.94 7.97 10.44
C ARG A 80 -14.38 7.84 11.89
N GLY A 81 -13.87 8.73 12.72
CA GLY A 81 -14.16 8.75 14.15
C GLY A 81 -13.81 7.41 14.79
N ASP A 82 -14.82 6.74 15.32
CA ASP A 82 -14.69 5.47 16.04
C ASP A 82 -14.71 4.23 15.13
N LEU A 83 -14.90 4.39 13.82
CA LEU A 83 -15.00 3.30 12.86
C LEU A 83 -13.79 3.27 11.93
N ALA A 84 -13.12 2.11 11.88
CA ALA A 84 -12.06 1.81 10.94
C ALA A 84 -12.41 0.55 10.13
N ILE A 85 -12.33 0.62 8.82
CA ILE A 85 -12.57 -0.50 7.91
C ILE A 85 -11.36 -0.62 6.98
N ASN A 86 -10.73 -1.79 6.95
CA ASN A 86 -9.61 -2.09 6.08
C ASN A 86 -9.96 -3.28 5.18
N LEU A 87 -9.62 -3.20 3.89
CA LEU A 87 -9.81 -4.24 2.87
C LEU A 87 -8.53 -4.43 2.07
N GLY A 88 -8.14 -5.68 1.82
CA GLY A 88 -6.94 -6.02 1.04
C GLY A 88 -5.85 -6.60 1.92
N ASP A 89 -4.60 -6.22 1.71
CA ASP A 89 -3.44 -6.71 2.47
C ASP A 89 -3.35 -6.01 3.83
N LEU A 90 -3.58 -6.77 4.90
CA LEU A 90 -3.68 -6.28 6.27
C LEU A 90 -2.40 -6.60 7.04
N TYR A 91 -1.83 -5.55 7.62
CA TYR A 91 -0.68 -5.60 8.52
C TYR A 91 -1.08 -4.96 9.84
N GLU A 92 -1.42 -5.80 10.81
CA GLU A 92 -1.91 -5.37 12.11
C GLU A 92 -1.17 -6.12 13.23
N ILE A 93 -1.10 -5.47 14.40
CA ILE A 93 -0.52 -6.04 15.63
C ILE A 93 -1.64 -6.09 16.67
N TRP A 94 -2.00 -7.29 17.12
CA TRP A 94 -3.13 -7.46 18.05
C TRP A 94 -2.65 -7.73 19.49
N GLY A 95 -3.27 -7.02 20.44
CA GLY A 95 -2.93 -7.06 21.86
C GLY A 95 -1.57 -6.43 22.17
N ARG A 96 -0.49 -7.20 21.94
CA ARG A 96 0.92 -6.77 22.02
C ARG A 96 1.80 -7.51 21.01
N GLY A 97 1.20 -8.04 19.94
CA GLY A 97 1.89 -8.90 18.97
C GLY A 97 1.99 -10.37 19.36
N ILE A 98 1.28 -10.79 20.41
CA ILE A 98 1.22 -12.19 20.86
C ILE A 98 0.13 -12.97 20.10
N VAL A 99 -1.00 -12.31 19.84
CA VAL A 99 -2.15 -12.95 19.16
C VAL A 99 -1.91 -13.00 17.66
N LEU A 100 -1.51 -11.85 17.09
CA LEU A 100 -1.20 -11.72 15.68
C LEU A 100 -0.17 -10.60 15.52
N ASN A 101 0.84 -10.88 14.71
CA ASN A 101 1.89 -9.94 14.34
C ASN A 101 2.19 -10.12 12.85
N SER A 102 1.47 -9.35 12.04
CA SER A 102 1.68 -9.32 10.59
C SER A 102 2.65 -8.21 10.24
N ILE A 103 3.75 -8.58 9.60
CA ILE A 103 4.81 -7.67 9.18
C ILE A 103 5.10 -7.84 7.70
N ASP A 104 5.53 -6.75 7.11
CA ASP A 104 6.10 -6.74 5.77
C ASP A 104 7.56 -6.33 5.85
N ASP A 105 8.44 -7.20 5.38
CA ASP A 105 9.88 -6.98 5.31
C ASP A 105 10.34 -7.20 3.87
N GLN A 106 10.17 -6.14 3.08
CA GLN A 106 10.41 -6.15 1.64
C GLN A 106 11.86 -6.53 1.26
N PRO A 107 12.92 -6.08 1.97
CA PRO A 107 14.29 -6.55 1.69
C PRO A 107 14.50 -8.05 1.88
N LEU A 108 13.74 -8.70 2.77
CA LEU A 108 13.86 -10.14 3.03
C LEU A 108 12.84 -10.97 2.24
N ASP A 109 12.02 -10.34 1.40
CA ASP A 109 10.82 -10.93 0.79
C ASP A 109 9.92 -11.68 1.80
N ARG A 110 9.85 -11.16 3.04
CA ARG A 110 9.08 -11.79 4.11
C ARG A 110 7.78 -11.01 4.34
N ASP A 111 6.69 -11.61 3.89
CA ASP A 111 5.35 -11.08 4.05
C ASP A 111 4.50 -12.04 4.92
N THR A 112 4.10 -11.60 6.11
CA THR A 112 3.17 -12.33 6.99
C THR A 112 1.80 -11.64 7.09
N GLY A 113 1.51 -10.74 6.14
CA GLY A 113 0.21 -10.11 6.00
C GLY A 113 -0.91 -11.10 5.68
N ILE A 114 -2.13 -10.72 6.05
CA ILE A 114 -3.34 -11.48 5.69
C ILE A 114 -4.14 -10.64 4.71
N ARG A 115 -4.55 -11.24 3.58
CA ARG A 115 -5.46 -10.58 2.64
C ARG A 115 -6.91 -10.82 3.06
N GLY A 116 -7.64 -9.78 3.41
CA GLY A 116 -9.00 -9.90 3.91
C GLY A 116 -9.68 -8.57 4.21
N ILE A 117 -10.63 -8.62 5.15
CA ILE A 117 -11.39 -7.47 5.64
C ILE A 117 -11.22 -7.39 7.15
N SER A 118 -10.92 -6.21 7.67
CA SER A 118 -10.91 -5.88 9.09
C SER A 118 -11.89 -4.74 9.34
N ILE A 119 -12.68 -4.87 10.40
CA ILE A 119 -13.62 -3.84 10.86
C ILE A 119 -13.36 -3.66 12.34
N ASN A 120 -13.02 -2.44 12.73
CA ASN A 120 -12.80 -2.05 14.11
C ASN A 120 -13.75 -0.92 14.49
N TYR A 121 -14.43 -1.06 15.62
CA TYR A 121 -15.29 -0.04 16.18
C TYR A 121 -14.95 0.19 17.64
N ASN A 122 -14.63 1.43 18.01
CA ASN A 122 -14.31 1.80 19.38
C ASN A 122 -15.43 2.62 20.02
N ALA A 123 -16.31 1.98 20.78
CA ALA A 123 -17.45 2.66 21.39
C ALA A 123 -17.07 3.70 22.46
N HIS A 124 -15.86 3.64 23.02
CA HIS A 124 -15.38 4.50 24.10
C HIS A 124 -13.94 4.97 23.83
N PRO A 125 -13.73 6.00 23.00
CA PRO A 125 -12.45 6.67 22.91
C PRO A 125 -12.14 7.31 24.28
N PHE A 126 -11.04 6.90 24.91
CA PHE A 126 -10.57 7.42 26.19
C PHE A 126 -10.07 8.87 26.08
#